data_AF-L1K0L1-F1
#
_entry.id   AF-L1K0L1-F1
#
_cell.length_a   1.000
_cell.length_b   1.000
_cell.length_c   1.000
_cell.angle_alpha   90.00
_cell.angle_beta   90.00
_cell.angle_gamma   90.00
#
_symmetry.space_group_name_H-M   'P 1'
#
loop_
_entity.id
_entity.type
_entity.pdbx_description
1 polymer ?
#
loop_
_entity_poly.entity_id
_entity_poly.type
_entity_poly.pdbx_seq_one_letter_code
_entity_poly.pdbx_strand_id
1 'polypeptide(L)'
;MMYGTLEVPKKEKEIQIEKPSFYDFPPDTLTDEQVKLIKEYDKQVQLMEEEKEKLRKTLEAEAKKIRGEIQGVIDAFNHRLTSHIEFRRQHNSRILEVELEVSLLLDSIVKEEDYKMHFDRLTRKVDTTYLDYTGSTSAMKEFRRELEQFREEYETLLNEDKSVEKTFKKEFVDSPFVDELTKLFKKRKQQEAEAEGRALTLDPFAGKETGREGARPEPMSMDELPDGLSREQGERFLELRGSKMELEMAVKSNAKKLLAMNQHMSELKMLQAEAFQHYENAKEALKTLQDEHLMDVFNLYMLVKLKQGQVELDGESMHDAGNDAAMIEREATERLNSLIKTLGQEKISLMIETKDFRKKIHLLDWTNQSLQFQAEEVAENTRYFQLVWVTKELQSVIKGGVDHLKSAEIATLEKQLEHNKHLHDVKVQEMKQRLFRAHKQIREKELENSKLLEYVQDLAVSVAQREKIMKVRQSEAESLDDKEYKMQEVIWRRLVLEEARQQSEDIAVLKAEVDRLRQRTFPSFAKSYAMQNARR
;
A
#
# COMPACT_ATOMS: atom_id res chain seq x y z
N MET A 1 19.78 -44.84 -25.96
CA MET A 1 20.80 -45.90 -25.76
C MET A 1 21.22 -45.85 -24.31
N MET A 2 20.95 -46.92 -23.55
CA MET A 2 21.64 -47.38 -22.34
C MET A 2 20.86 -48.63 -21.92
N TYR A 3 21.16 -49.74 -22.60
CA TYR A 3 20.75 -51.06 -22.17
C TYR A 3 21.44 -51.30 -20.83
N GLY A 4 20.70 -51.14 -19.73
CA GLY A 4 21.14 -51.58 -18.41
C GLY A 4 21.17 -53.10 -18.43
N THR A 5 22.30 -53.67 -18.80
CA THR A 5 22.58 -55.09 -18.58
C THR A 5 22.51 -55.30 -17.08
N LEU A 6 21.46 -55.99 -16.61
CA LEU A 6 21.39 -56.52 -15.25
C LEU A 6 22.71 -57.26 -15.00
N GLU A 7 23.58 -56.66 -14.19
CA GLU A 7 24.76 -57.35 -13.71
C GLU A 7 24.28 -58.68 -13.15
N VAL A 8 24.80 -59.76 -13.74
CA VAL A 8 24.60 -61.13 -13.28
C VAL A 8 24.75 -61.08 -11.76
N PRO A 9 23.78 -61.59 -10.97
CA PRO A 9 23.96 -61.64 -9.53
C PRO A 9 25.22 -62.45 -9.31
N LYS A 10 26.34 -61.78 -8.97
CA LYS A 10 27.46 -62.43 -8.33
C LYS A 10 26.83 -62.97 -7.07
N LYS A 11 26.48 -64.26 -7.11
CA LYS A 11 26.19 -65.03 -5.92
C LYS A 11 27.45 -64.82 -5.07
N GLU A 12 27.38 -63.89 -4.14
CA GLU A 12 28.26 -63.86 -2.99
C GLU A 12 28.03 -65.20 -2.35
N LYS A 13 28.85 -66.18 -2.72
CA LYS A 13 29.03 -67.34 -1.89
C LYS A 13 29.62 -66.74 -0.62
N GLU A 14 28.81 -66.56 0.40
CA GLU A 14 29.33 -66.64 1.76
C GLU A 14 29.99 -68.02 1.84
N ILE A 15 31.26 -68.08 1.48
CA ILE A 15 32.10 -69.22 1.77
C ILE A 15 32.24 -69.17 3.28
N GLN A 16 31.29 -69.80 3.98
CA GLN A 16 31.41 -70.07 5.39
C GLN A 16 32.51 -71.12 5.51
N ILE A 17 33.73 -70.65 5.81
CA ILE A 17 34.83 -71.55 6.14
C ILE A 17 34.45 -72.16 7.49
N GLU A 18 34.12 -73.45 7.50
CA GLU A 18 33.70 -74.15 8.71
C GLU A 18 34.81 -74.07 9.76
N LYS A 19 34.49 -73.52 10.93
CA LYS A 19 35.42 -73.43 12.05
C LYS A 19 35.86 -74.85 12.43
N PRO A 20 37.18 -75.17 12.41
CA PRO A 20 37.65 -76.49 12.80
C PRO A 20 37.12 -76.85 14.19
N SER A 21 36.62 -78.08 14.37
CA SER A 21 35.97 -78.53 15.61
C SER A 21 36.88 -78.49 16.85
N PHE A 22 38.18 -78.36 16.63
CA PHE A 22 39.24 -78.30 17.63
C PHE A 22 39.83 -76.90 17.87
N TYR A 23 39.27 -75.87 17.25
CA TYR A 23 39.77 -74.49 17.33
C TYR A 23 39.74 -73.91 18.76
N ASP A 24 38.78 -74.32 19.60
CA ASP A 24 38.61 -73.81 20.97
C ASP A 24 39.24 -74.72 22.05
N PHE A 25 39.98 -75.77 21.67
CA PHE A 25 40.66 -76.63 22.65
C PHE A 25 41.89 -75.96 23.28
N PRO A 26 42.25 -76.29 24.54
CA PRO A 26 43.44 -75.76 25.19
C PRO A 26 44.72 -76.15 24.42
N PRO A 27 45.71 -75.24 24.34
CA PRO A 27 46.92 -75.43 23.53
C PRO A 27 47.74 -76.68 23.89
N ASP A 28 47.60 -77.18 25.11
CA ASP A 28 48.33 -78.33 25.64
C ASP A 28 47.79 -79.70 25.14
N THR A 29 46.65 -79.71 24.44
CA THR A 29 45.98 -80.93 23.94
C THR A 29 45.99 -81.10 22.43
N LEU A 30 46.62 -80.17 21.70
CA LEU A 30 46.62 -80.12 20.24
C LEU A 30 47.87 -80.79 19.65
N THR A 31 47.69 -81.59 18.60
CA THR A 31 48.81 -82.13 17.81
C THR A 31 49.39 -81.07 16.87
N ASP A 32 50.68 -81.16 16.53
CA ASP A 32 51.35 -80.21 15.61
C ASP A 32 50.63 -80.03 14.25
N GLU A 33 49.95 -81.07 13.77
CA GLU A 33 49.13 -81.02 12.54
C GLU A 33 47.83 -80.22 12.73
N GLN A 34 47.19 -80.31 13.90
CA GLN A 34 45.98 -79.55 14.22
C GLN A 34 46.29 -78.05 14.39
N VAL A 35 47.46 -77.71 14.95
CA VAL A 35 47.95 -76.33 15.05
C VAL A 35 48.22 -75.73 13.66
N LYS A 36 48.73 -76.54 12.70
CA LYS A 36 48.92 -76.09 11.31
C LYS A 36 47.57 -75.81 10.62
N LEU A 37 46.57 -76.64 10.84
CA LEU A 37 45.22 -76.47 10.28
C LEU A 37 44.51 -75.22 10.86
N ILE A 38 44.69 -74.92 12.15
CA ILE A 38 44.20 -73.66 12.75
C ILE A 38 44.88 -72.45 12.10
N LYS A 39 46.21 -72.48 11.92
CA LYS A 39 46.96 -71.39 11.25
C LYS A 39 46.58 -71.20 9.78
N GLU A 40 46.23 -72.28 9.09
CA GLU A 40 45.76 -72.22 7.69
C GLU A 40 44.34 -71.65 7.61
N TYR A 41 43.46 -72.04 8.54
CA TYR A 41 42.14 -71.45 8.72
C TYR A 41 42.22 -69.94 9.01
N ASP A 42 43.05 -69.52 9.97
CA ASP A 42 43.25 -68.10 10.32
C ASP A 42 43.72 -67.27 9.13
N LYS A 43 44.65 -67.81 8.32
CA LYS A 43 45.10 -67.16 7.09
C LYS A 43 43.99 -67.04 6.04
N GLN A 44 43.16 -68.06 5.88
CA GLN A 44 42.03 -68.00 4.94
C GLN A 44 40.96 -67.00 5.41
N VAL A 45 40.69 -66.93 6.71
CA VAL A 45 39.79 -65.92 7.30
C VAL A 45 40.34 -64.51 7.08
N GLN A 46 41.64 -64.28 7.34
CA GLN A 46 42.29 -62.98 7.08
C GLN A 46 42.23 -62.57 5.61
N LEU A 47 42.52 -63.48 4.68
CA LEU A 47 42.42 -63.19 3.24
C LEU A 47 40.98 -62.86 2.81
N MET A 48 39.98 -63.58 3.35
CA MET A 48 38.57 -63.28 3.09
C MET A 48 38.15 -61.93 3.68
N GLU A 49 38.64 -61.56 4.86
CA GLU A 49 38.41 -60.23 5.45
C GLU A 49 39.04 -59.12 4.61
N GLU A 50 40.27 -59.31 4.12
CA GLU A 50 40.92 -58.35 3.22
C GLU A 50 40.18 -58.20 1.88
N GLU A 51 39.69 -59.29 1.29
CA GLU A 51 38.88 -59.25 0.06
C GLU A 51 37.54 -58.56 0.28
N LYS A 52 36.87 -58.83 1.41
CA LYS A 52 35.64 -58.12 1.81
C LYS A 52 35.91 -56.63 2.01
N GLU A 53 37.02 -56.26 2.63
CA GLU A 53 37.37 -54.85 2.84
C GLU A 53 37.69 -54.14 1.51
N LYS A 54 38.37 -54.82 0.57
CA LYS A 54 38.61 -54.31 -0.78
C LYS A 54 37.30 -54.09 -1.53
N LEU A 55 36.39 -55.07 -1.52
CA LEU A 55 35.06 -54.96 -2.14
C LEU A 55 34.22 -53.84 -1.50
N ARG A 56 34.28 -53.71 -0.18
CA ARG A 56 33.61 -52.62 0.54
C ARG A 56 34.15 -51.26 0.08
N LYS A 57 35.47 -51.09 0.00
CA LYS A 57 36.09 -49.84 -0.46
C LYS A 57 35.73 -49.49 -1.90
N THR A 58 35.65 -50.48 -2.80
CA THR A 58 35.22 -50.24 -4.18
C THR A 58 33.75 -49.81 -4.25
N LEU A 59 32.86 -50.48 -3.51
CA LEU A 59 31.45 -50.11 -3.43
C LEU A 59 31.25 -48.74 -2.78
N GLU A 60 32.01 -48.39 -1.75
CA GLU A 60 31.98 -47.06 -1.12
C GLU A 60 32.44 -45.97 -2.11
N ALA A 61 33.47 -46.24 -2.93
CA ALA A 61 33.93 -45.32 -3.95
C ALA A 61 32.91 -45.13 -5.08
N GLU A 62 32.29 -46.21 -5.55
CA GLU A 62 31.21 -46.16 -6.54
C GLU A 62 29.98 -45.43 -6.00
N ALA A 63 29.57 -45.72 -4.77
CA ALA A 63 28.47 -45.01 -4.11
C ALA A 63 28.77 -43.50 -3.99
N LYS A 64 30.01 -43.12 -3.65
CA LYS A 64 30.42 -41.71 -3.61
C LYS A 64 30.40 -41.07 -4.99
N LYS A 65 30.84 -41.78 -6.04
CA LYS A 65 30.80 -41.31 -7.43
C LYS A 65 29.36 -41.08 -7.89
N ILE A 66 28.47 -42.06 -7.68
CA ILE A 66 27.05 -41.97 -8.04
C ILE A 66 26.37 -40.81 -7.31
N ARG A 67 26.65 -40.62 -6.01
CA ARG A 67 26.14 -39.46 -5.26
C ARG A 67 26.61 -38.13 -5.85
N GLY A 68 27.86 -38.04 -6.29
CA GLY A 68 28.38 -36.84 -6.96
C GLY A 68 27.70 -36.58 -8.32
N GLU A 69 27.48 -37.63 -9.11
CA GLU A 69 26.74 -37.53 -10.38
C GLU A 69 25.28 -37.09 -10.15
N ILE A 70 24.59 -37.66 -9.16
CA ILE A 70 23.23 -37.26 -8.78
C ILE A 70 23.20 -35.77 -8.39
N GLN A 71 24.14 -35.31 -7.56
CA GLN A 71 24.20 -33.91 -7.16
C GLN A 71 24.43 -33.00 -8.38
N GLY A 72 25.33 -33.36 -9.29
CA GLY A 72 25.55 -32.60 -10.52
C GLY A 72 24.31 -32.53 -11.42
N VAL A 73 23.54 -33.61 -11.51
CA VAL A 73 22.25 -33.62 -12.23
C VAL A 73 21.22 -32.72 -11.55
N ILE A 74 21.13 -32.75 -10.21
CA ILE A 74 20.25 -31.87 -9.43
C ILE A 74 20.62 -30.41 -9.65
N ASP A 75 21.90 -30.06 -9.56
CA ASP A 75 22.37 -28.69 -9.73
C ASP A 75 22.11 -28.18 -11.15
N ALA A 76 22.36 -29.01 -12.17
CA ALA A 76 22.07 -28.68 -13.56
C ALA A 76 20.57 -28.51 -13.81
N PHE A 77 19.72 -29.36 -13.24
CA PHE A 77 18.28 -29.23 -13.31
C PHE A 77 17.79 -27.95 -12.64
N ASN A 78 18.24 -27.68 -11.41
CA ASN A 78 17.89 -26.48 -10.66
C ASN A 78 18.30 -25.22 -11.42
N HIS A 79 19.51 -25.20 -12.00
CA HIS A 79 19.97 -24.06 -12.79
C HIS A 79 19.08 -23.81 -14.02
N ARG A 80 18.69 -24.87 -14.75
CA ARG A 80 17.75 -24.76 -15.87
C ARG A 80 16.37 -24.29 -15.41
N LEU A 81 15.87 -24.80 -14.28
CA LEU A 81 14.60 -24.39 -13.71
C LEU A 81 14.61 -22.91 -13.34
N THR A 82 15.64 -22.44 -12.64
CA THR A 82 15.81 -21.02 -12.29
C THR A 82 15.89 -20.15 -13.53
N SER A 83 16.66 -20.56 -14.54
CA SER A 83 16.76 -19.83 -15.82
C SER A 83 15.41 -19.74 -16.54
N HIS A 84 14.62 -20.81 -16.56
CA HIS A 84 13.27 -20.78 -17.13
C HIS A 84 12.29 -19.92 -16.33
N ILE A 85 12.38 -19.93 -14.99
CA ILE A 85 11.58 -19.07 -14.13
C ILE A 85 11.91 -17.60 -14.38
N GLU A 86 13.20 -17.25 -14.49
CA GLU A 86 13.64 -15.90 -14.82
C GLU A 86 13.16 -15.47 -16.21
N PHE A 87 13.28 -16.35 -17.20
CA PHE A 87 12.79 -16.11 -18.55
C PHE A 87 11.28 -15.84 -18.56
N ARG A 88 10.50 -16.70 -17.88
CA ARG A 88 9.04 -16.52 -17.73
C ARG A 88 8.72 -15.21 -17.02
N ARG A 89 9.44 -14.87 -15.95
CA ARG A 89 9.24 -13.61 -15.21
C ARG A 89 9.49 -12.39 -16.10
N GLN A 90 10.57 -12.40 -16.89
CA GLN A 90 10.88 -11.31 -17.82
C GLN A 90 9.79 -11.14 -18.88
N HIS A 91 9.29 -12.24 -19.43
CA HIS A 91 8.23 -12.20 -20.45
C HIS A 91 6.91 -11.74 -19.87
N ASN A 92 6.50 -12.27 -18.70
CA ASN A 92 5.29 -11.80 -18.01
C ASN A 92 5.39 -10.32 -17.66
N SER A 93 6.55 -9.85 -17.18
CA SER A 93 6.78 -8.42 -16.94
C SER A 93 6.59 -7.59 -18.21
N ARG A 94 7.12 -8.04 -19.35
CA ARG A 94 6.96 -7.32 -20.61
C ARG A 94 5.52 -7.35 -21.13
N ILE A 95 4.81 -8.47 -20.95
CA ILE A 95 3.40 -8.58 -21.30
C ILE A 95 2.60 -7.56 -20.48
N LEU A 96 2.78 -7.55 -19.15
CA LEU A 96 2.08 -6.61 -18.26
C LEU A 96 2.41 -5.15 -18.59
N GLU A 97 3.67 -4.84 -18.94
CA GLU A 97 4.04 -3.50 -19.40
C GLU A 97 3.28 -3.09 -20.66
N VAL A 98 3.22 -3.97 -21.67
CA VAL A 98 2.49 -3.69 -22.92
C VAL A 98 0.99 -3.61 -22.67
N GLU A 99 0.44 -4.47 -21.83
CA GLU A 99 -0.98 -4.41 -21.44
C GLU A 99 -1.30 -3.07 -20.76
N LEU A 100 -0.43 -2.60 -19.86
CA LEU A 100 -0.57 -1.29 -19.22
C LEU A 100 -0.40 -0.14 -20.23
N GLU A 101 0.58 -0.21 -21.15
CA GLU A 101 0.72 0.75 -22.26
C GLU A 101 -0.58 0.85 -23.07
N VAL A 102 -1.16 -0.30 -23.42
CA VAL A 102 -2.43 -0.36 -24.16
C VAL A 102 -3.57 0.24 -23.35
N SER A 103 -3.68 -0.08 -22.05
CA SER A 103 -4.71 0.50 -21.18
C SER A 103 -4.59 2.02 -21.06
N LEU A 104 -3.37 2.56 -20.91
CA LEU A 104 -3.11 3.99 -20.84
C LEU A 104 -3.42 4.70 -22.16
N LEU A 105 -3.10 4.06 -23.30
CA LEU A 105 -3.47 4.58 -24.62
C LEU A 105 -4.98 4.59 -24.82
N LEU A 106 -5.68 3.53 -24.41
CA LEU A 106 -7.14 3.49 -24.46
C LEU A 106 -7.76 4.59 -23.59
N ASP A 107 -7.25 4.80 -22.38
CA ASP A 107 -7.67 5.90 -21.51
C ASP A 107 -7.44 7.28 -22.16
N SER A 108 -6.29 7.49 -22.81
CA SER A 108 -6.01 8.71 -23.57
C SER A 108 -6.97 8.90 -24.74
N ILE A 109 -7.33 7.84 -25.46
CA ILE A 109 -8.31 7.90 -26.56
C ILE A 109 -9.70 8.26 -26.02
N VAL A 110 -10.13 7.64 -24.93
CA VAL A 110 -11.42 7.94 -24.29
C VAL A 110 -11.47 9.39 -23.81
N LYS A 111 -10.41 9.87 -23.13
CA LYS A 111 -10.29 11.27 -22.72
C LYS A 111 -10.38 12.24 -23.90
N GLU A 112 -9.73 11.90 -25.02
CA GLU A 112 -9.79 12.70 -26.24
C GLU A 112 -11.21 12.75 -26.84
N GLU A 113 -11.94 11.63 -26.81
CA GLU A 113 -13.34 11.58 -27.23
C GLU A 113 -14.24 12.40 -26.30
N ASP A 114 -14.03 12.31 -24.98
CA ASP A 114 -14.73 13.12 -23.99
C ASP A 114 -14.47 14.61 -24.22
N TYR A 115 -13.21 15.02 -24.40
CA TYR A 115 -12.86 16.39 -24.74
C TYR A 115 -13.59 16.86 -26.00
N LYS A 116 -13.61 16.06 -27.08
CA LYS A 116 -14.34 16.40 -28.32
C LYS A 116 -15.84 16.58 -28.06
N MET A 117 -16.47 15.65 -27.32
CA MET A 117 -17.89 15.78 -26.97
C MET A 117 -18.17 17.03 -26.13
N HIS A 118 -17.30 17.34 -25.18
CA HIS A 118 -17.39 18.53 -24.36
C HIS A 118 -17.18 19.82 -25.18
N PHE A 119 -16.20 19.85 -26.07
CA PHE A 119 -15.98 20.96 -27.01
C PHE A 119 -17.20 21.19 -27.90
N ASP A 120 -17.74 20.14 -28.52
CA ASP A 120 -18.92 20.25 -29.38
C ASP A 120 -20.14 20.79 -28.61
N ARG A 121 -20.39 20.26 -27.40
CA ARG A 121 -21.49 20.69 -26.55
C ARG A 121 -21.36 22.16 -26.17
N LEU A 122 -20.15 22.59 -25.79
CA LEU A 122 -19.92 23.91 -25.25
C LEU A 122 -19.81 24.96 -26.37
N THR A 123 -19.26 24.59 -27.52
CA THR A 123 -19.28 25.39 -28.75
C THR A 123 -20.73 25.66 -29.19
N ARG A 124 -21.59 24.63 -29.24
CA ARG A 124 -23.02 24.81 -29.52
C ARG A 124 -23.68 25.74 -28.51
N LYS A 125 -23.34 25.62 -27.22
CA LYS A 125 -23.86 26.50 -26.17
C LYS A 125 -23.42 27.96 -26.37
N VAL A 126 -22.17 28.18 -26.76
CA VAL A 126 -21.64 29.52 -27.10
C VAL A 126 -22.39 30.08 -28.31
N ASP A 127 -22.59 29.29 -29.36
CA ASP A 127 -23.32 29.74 -30.56
C ASP A 127 -24.78 30.09 -30.25
N THR A 128 -25.49 29.27 -29.47
CA THR A 128 -26.88 29.56 -29.09
C THR A 128 -26.98 30.81 -28.21
N THR A 129 -26.13 30.93 -27.19
CA THR A 129 -26.15 32.11 -26.30
C THR A 129 -25.69 33.38 -27.00
N TYR A 130 -24.81 33.27 -28.00
CA TYR A 130 -24.42 34.38 -28.87
C TYR A 130 -25.57 34.83 -29.76
N LEU A 131 -26.34 33.90 -30.32
CA LEU A 131 -27.56 34.22 -31.07
C LEU A 131 -28.59 34.91 -30.19
N ASP A 132 -28.81 34.43 -28.97
CA ASP A 132 -29.71 35.08 -28.00
C ASP A 132 -29.25 36.49 -27.65
N TYR A 133 -27.96 36.67 -27.34
CA TYR A 133 -27.38 37.97 -27.03
C TYR A 133 -27.50 38.96 -28.20
N THR A 134 -27.15 38.53 -29.41
CA THR A 134 -27.22 39.39 -30.60
C THR A 134 -28.67 39.71 -30.96
N GLY A 135 -29.59 38.75 -30.80
CA GLY A 135 -31.04 38.94 -30.94
C GLY A 135 -31.60 39.96 -29.95
N SER A 136 -31.36 39.78 -28.65
CA SER A 136 -31.77 40.73 -27.61
C SER A 136 -31.15 42.11 -27.79
N THR A 137 -29.90 42.18 -28.26
CA THR A 137 -29.23 43.44 -28.57
C THR A 137 -29.88 44.17 -29.76
N SER A 138 -30.30 43.44 -30.79
CA SER A 138 -31.04 44.03 -31.92
C SER A 138 -32.41 44.53 -31.49
N ALA A 139 -33.17 43.71 -30.76
CA ALA A 139 -34.49 44.06 -30.23
C ALA A 139 -34.43 45.30 -29.32
N MET A 140 -33.40 45.40 -28.46
CA MET A 140 -33.17 46.60 -27.66
C MET A 140 -32.91 47.83 -28.54
N LYS A 141 -32.08 47.72 -29.59
CA LYS A 141 -31.76 48.84 -30.48
C LYS A 141 -33.00 49.35 -31.20
N GLU A 142 -33.83 48.43 -31.71
CA GLU A 142 -35.09 48.74 -32.39
C GLU A 142 -36.07 49.43 -31.44
N PHE A 143 -36.33 48.84 -30.27
CA PHE A 143 -37.24 49.41 -29.29
C PHE A 143 -36.75 50.74 -28.71
N ARG A 144 -35.43 50.93 -28.57
CA ARG A 144 -34.85 52.22 -28.20
C ARG A 144 -35.11 53.29 -29.26
N ARG A 145 -35.05 52.95 -30.55
CA ARG A 145 -35.37 53.87 -31.64
C ARG A 145 -36.85 54.26 -31.61
N GLU A 146 -37.74 53.29 -31.41
CA GLU A 146 -39.19 53.55 -31.26
C GLU A 146 -39.50 54.45 -30.06
N LEU A 147 -38.82 54.22 -28.94
CA LEU A 147 -38.93 55.06 -27.76
C LEU A 147 -38.46 56.49 -27.98
N GLU A 148 -37.38 56.69 -28.74
CA GLU A 148 -36.89 58.03 -29.06
C GLU A 148 -37.86 58.77 -29.98
N GLN A 149 -38.40 58.08 -31.00
CA GLN A 149 -39.45 58.63 -31.85
C GLN A 149 -40.70 59.02 -31.04
N PHE A 150 -41.15 58.15 -30.14
CA PHE A 150 -42.30 58.44 -29.28
C PHE A 150 -42.04 59.59 -28.29
N ARG A 151 -40.78 59.77 -27.85
CA ARG A 151 -40.37 60.93 -27.05
C ARG A 151 -40.43 62.22 -27.85
N GLU A 152 -39.93 62.21 -29.09
CA GLU A 152 -40.03 63.37 -30.00
C GLU A 152 -41.50 63.74 -30.24
N GLU A 153 -42.38 62.77 -30.51
CA GLU A 153 -43.83 62.98 -30.66
C GLU A 153 -44.49 63.50 -29.38
N TYR A 154 -44.06 63.02 -28.21
CA TYR A 154 -44.54 63.53 -26.94
C TYR A 154 -44.08 64.98 -26.69
N GLU A 155 -42.85 65.33 -27.06
CA GLU A 155 -42.32 66.69 -26.95
C GLU A 155 -43.01 67.67 -27.90
N THR A 156 -43.34 67.27 -29.13
CA THR A 156 -44.11 68.09 -30.06
C THR A 156 -45.51 68.37 -29.51
N LEU A 157 -46.23 67.36 -29.02
CA LEU A 157 -47.54 67.52 -28.37
C LEU A 157 -47.48 68.44 -27.14
N LEU A 158 -46.42 68.33 -26.34
CA LEU A 158 -46.22 69.18 -25.17
C LEU A 158 -45.92 70.64 -25.59
N ASN A 159 -45.21 70.84 -26.70
CA ASN A 159 -44.99 72.16 -27.28
C ASN A 159 -46.26 72.74 -27.90
N GLU A 160 -47.11 71.93 -28.52
CA GLU A 160 -48.43 72.31 -29.04
C GLU A 160 -49.37 72.73 -27.91
N ASP A 161 -49.47 71.97 -26.82
CA ASP A 161 -50.24 72.34 -25.63
C ASP A 161 -49.79 73.69 -25.04
N LYS A 162 -48.47 73.87 -24.89
CA LYS A 162 -47.88 75.16 -24.49
C LYS A 162 -48.18 76.28 -25.50
N SER A 163 -48.26 75.97 -26.78
CA SER A 163 -48.58 76.94 -27.82
C SER A 163 -50.02 77.42 -27.68
N VAL A 164 -50.99 76.53 -27.47
CA VAL A 164 -52.41 76.87 -27.25
C VAL A 164 -52.56 77.75 -26.00
N GLU A 165 -51.80 77.47 -24.93
CA GLU A 165 -51.77 78.34 -23.75
C GLU A 165 -51.17 79.73 -24.03
N LYS A 166 -50.14 79.82 -24.88
CA LYS A 166 -49.58 81.12 -25.32
C LYS A 166 -50.55 81.87 -26.22
N THR A 167 -51.25 81.19 -27.13
CA THR A 167 -52.25 81.77 -28.03
C THR A 167 -53.44 82.30 -27.24
N PHE A 168 -53.96 81.53 -26.28
CA PHE A 168 -54.96 82.00 -25.31
C PHE A 168 -54.48 83.23 -24.56
N LYS A 169 -53.26 83.20 -24.01
CA LYS A 169 -52.70 84.36 -23.31
C LYS A 169 -52.64 85.58 -24.21
N LYS A 170 -52.23 85.46 -25.48
CA LYS A 170 -52.11 86.59 -26.44
C LYS A 170 -53.45 87.14 -26.91
N GLU A 171 -54.42 86.28 -27.24
CA GLU A 171 -55.70 86.70 -27.83
C GLU A 171 -56.64 87.34 -26.81
N PHE A 172 -56.48 86.99 -25.54
CA PHE A 172 -57.38 87.48 -24.49
C PHE A 172 -56.77 88.59 -23.63
N VAL A 173 -55.48 88.99 -23.75
CA VAL A 173 -54.84 90.05 -22.90
C VAL A 173 -55.68 91.32 -22.80
N ASP A 174 -56.26 91.76 -23.92
CA ASP A 174 -56.97 93.04 -24.02
C ASP A 174 -58.46 92.93 -23.66
N SER A 175 -58.93 91.76 -23.21
CA SER A 175 -60.33 91.53 -22.81
C SER A 175 -60.63 92.07 -21.40
N PRO A 176 -61.79 92.72 -21.18
CA PRO A 176 -62.19 93.17 -19.85
C PRO A 176 -62.49 92.03 -18.85
N PHE A 177 -62.57 90.78 -19.31
CA PHE A 177 -62.89 89.59 -18.50
C PHE A 177 -61.72 88.59 -18.37
N VAL A 178 -60.46 89.02 -18.58
CA VAL A 178 -59.25 88.16 -18.57
C VAL A 178 -59.14 87.26 -17.35
N ASP A 179 -59.35 87.79 -16.15
CA ASP A 179 -59.15 87.05 -14.90
C ASP A 179 -60.19 85.93 -14.73
N GLU A 180 -61.43 86.16 -15.17
CA GLU A 180 -62.50 85.16 -15.14
C GLU A 180 -62.30 84.09 -16.22
N LEU A 181 -61.99 84.51 -17.45
CA LEU A 181 -61.69 83.59 -18.56
C LEU A 181 -60.47 82.72 -18.26
N THR A 182 -59.43 83.26 -17.60
CA THR A 182 -58.24 82.49 -17.20
C THR A 182 -58.56 81.46 -16.11
N LYS A 183 -59.43 81.81 -15.13
CA LYS A 183 -59.91 80.85 -14.12
C LYS A 183 -60.73 79.74 -14.75
N LEU A 184 -61.64 80.08 -15.67
CA LEU A 184 -62.43 79.11 -16.39
C LEU A 184 -61.52 78.20 -17.23
N PHE A 185 -60.60 78.75 -18.04
CA PHE A 185 -59.69 78.00 -18.92
C PHE A 185 -58.86 76.93 -18.18
N LYS A 186 -58.50 77.20 -16.91
CA LYS A 186 -57.75 76.27 -16.04
C LYS A 186 -58.64 75.29 -15.26
N LYS A 187 -59.93 75.58 -15.09
CA LYS A 187 -60.85 74.73 -14.33
C LYS A 187 -61.11 73.43 -15.10
N ARG A 188 -60.82 72.28 -14.49
CA ARG A 188 -61.19 70.95 -15.00
C ARG A 188 -62.21 70.35 -14.05
N LYS A 189 -63.47 70.21 -14.48
CA LYS A 189 -64.54 69.57 -13.70
C LYS A 189 -64.37 68.06 -13.88
N GLN A 190 -64.05 67.33 -12.80
CA GLN A 190 -63.91 65.88 -12.83
C GLN A 190 -65.27 65.22 -12.53
N GLN A 191 -65.59 64.11 -13.20
CA GLN A 191 -66.64 63.22 -12.74
C GLN A 191 -66.15 62.47 -11.50
N GLU A 192 -66.88 62.57 -10.39
CA GLU A 192 -66.88 61.53 -9.35
C GLU A 192 -67.65 60.34 -9.93
N ALA A 193 -66.95 59.34 -10.44
CA ALA A 193 -67.58 58.09 -10.82
C ALA A 193 -67.95 57.32 -9.54
N GLU A 194 -69.25 57.19 -9.29
CA GLU A 194 -69.82 56.32 -8.25
C GLU A 194 -69.32 54.88 -8.46
N ALA A 195 -68.74 54.32 -7.40
CA ALA A 195 -68.21 52.98 -7.38
C ALA A 195 -69.35 51.97 -7.17
N GLU A 196 -69.98 51.50 -8.25
CA GLU A 196 -70.85 50.34 -8.21
C GLU A 196 -70.20 49.14 -8.93
N GLY A 197 -70.12 48.00 -8.24
CA GLY A 197 -69.94 46.68 -8.86
C GLY A 197 -68.50 46.16 -9.00
N ARG A 198 -67.87 45.74 -7.89
CA ARG A 198 -66.76 44.76 -7.94
C ARG A 198 -67.33 43.39 -8.33
N ALA A 199 -67.19 42.99 -9.59
CA ALA A 199 -67.22 41.58 -9.97
C ALA A 199 -65.78 41.02 -9.87
N LEU A 200 -65.54 40.15 -8.90
CA LEU A 200 -64.32 39.35 -8.81
C LEU A 200 -64.39 38.26 -9.88
N THR A 201 -63.75 38.47 -11.02
CA THR A 201 -63.46 37.40 -11.99
C THR A 201 -62.26 36.59 -11.50
N LEU A 202 -62.46 35.28 -11.30
CA LEU A 202 -61.48 34.28 -10.87
C LEU A 202 -60.61 33.76 -12.05
N ASP A 203 -60.21 34.64 -12.96
CA ASP A 203 -59.38 34.26 -14.11
C ASP A 203 -57.94 34.80 -13.94
N PRO A 204 -56.92 33.92 -13.79
CA PRO A 204 -55.54 34.34 -13.60
C PRO A 204 -54.88 34.95 -14.85
N PHE A 205 -55.52 34.87 -16.03
CA PHE A 205 -55.03 35.43 -17.29
C PHE A 205 -55.89 36.58 -17.84
N ALA A 206 -56.96 36.97 -17.15
CA ALA A 206 -57.65 38.21 -17.45
C ALA A 206 -56.73 39.37 -17.05
N GLY A 207 -56.07 39.97 -18.05
CA GLY A 207 -55.18 41.11 -17.85
C GLY A 207 -55.83 42.16 -16.96
N LYS A 208 -55.13 42.57 -15.90
CA LYS A 208 -55.47 43.74 -15.09
C LYS A 208 -55.36 44.98 -15.98
N GLU A 209 -56.36 45.26 -16.79
CA GLU A 209 -56.59 46.61 -17.29
C GLU A 209 -57.09 47.46 -16.11
N THR A 210 -56.15 47.85 -15.25
CA THR A 210 -56.35 48.95 -14.30
C THR A 210 -56.16 50.28 -15.04
N GLY A 211 -56.85 50.42 -16.16
CA GLY A 211 -57.06 51.69 -16.82
C GLY A 211 -58.34 52.31 -16.29
N ARG A 212 -58.24 53.09 -15.20
CA ARG A 212 -59.15 54.24 -15.08
C ARG A 212 -58.88 55.10 -16.32
N GLU A 213 -59.66 54.90 -17.38
CA GLU A 213 -59.80 55.91 -18.43
C GLU A 213 -60.18 57.20 -17.69
N GLY A 214 -59.32 58.21 -17.80
CA GLY A 214 -59.57 59.48 -17.15
C GLY A 214 -60.90 60.00 -17.67
N ALA A 215 -61.90 60.09 -16.78
CA ALA A 215 -63.20 60.62 -17.12
C ALA A 215 -63.03 61.94 -17.89
N ARG A 216 -63.62 62.00 -19.09
CA ARG A 216 -63.54 63.15 -19.98
C ARG A 216 -64.18 64.35 -19.26
N PRO A 217 -63.47 65.46 -19.06
CA PRO A 217 -64.09 66.67 -18.52
C PRO A 217 -65.24 67.11 -19.43
N GLU A 218 -66.40 67.44 -18.85
CA GLU A 218 -67.57 67.88 -19.63
C GLU A 218 -67.23 69.15 -20.44
N PRO A 219 -67.66 69.22 -21.73
CA PRO A 219 -67.56 70.46 -22.50
C PRO A 219 -68.46 71.53 -21.87
N MET A 220 -67.89 72.72 -21.68
CA MET A 220 -68.59 73.88 -21.10
C MET A 220 -69.67 74.39 -22.05
N SER A 221 -70.88 74.66 -21.54
CA SER A 221 -71.97 75.27 -22.32
C SER A 221 -71.79 76.78 -22.42
N MET A 222 -72.39 77.39 -23.45
CA MET A 222 -72.34 78.84 -23.69
C MET A 222 -72.93 79.66 -22.54
N ASP A 223 -73.81 79.05 -21.73
CA ASP A 223 -74.49 79.66 -20.59
C ASP A 223 -73.60 79.86 -19.35
N GLU A 224 -72.37 79.33 -19.36
CA GLU A 224 -71.39 79.46 -18.26
C GLU A 224 -70.35 80.58 -18.49
N LEU A 225 -70.49 81.38 -19.56
CA LEU A 225 -69.59 82.51 -19.89
C LEU A 225 -70.11 83.83 -19.29
N PRO A 226 -69.22 84.81 -18.98
CA PRO A 226 -69.63 86.10 -18.43
C PRO A 226 -70.58 86.90 -19.35
N ASP A 227 -71.67 87.44 -18.77
CA ASP A 227 -72.64 88.28 -19.48
C ASP A 227 -71.96 89.57 -19.99
N GLY A 228 -71.78 89.68 -21.31
CA GLY A 228 -71.13 90.83 -21.97
C GLY A 228 -70.03 90.47 -22.96
N LEU A 229 -69.67 89.19 -23.10
CA LEU A 229 -68.77 88.73 -24.16
C LEU A 229 -69.46 88.72 -25.53
N SER A 230 -68.73 89.10 -26.60
CA SER A 230 -69.23 88.88 -27.97
C SER A 230 -69.35 87.38 -28.24
N ARG A 231 -70.43 86.98 -28.92
CA ARG A 231 -70.68 85.59 -29.31
C ARG A 231 -69.48 84.96 -30.05
N GLU A 232 -68.80 85.74 -30.89
CA GLU A 232 -67.61 85.31 -31.62
C GLU A 232 -66.39 85.08 -30.71
N GLN A 233 -66.23 85.89 -29.65
CA GLN A 233 -65.15 85.73 -28.67
C GLN A 233 -65.42 84.54 -27.73
N GLY A 234 -66.69 84.26 -27.43
CA GLY A 234 -67.13 83.11 -26.64
C GLY A 234 -66.95 81.78 -27.37
N GLU A 235 -67.34 81.71 -28.66
CA GLU A 235 -67.13 80.54 -29.51
C GLU A 235 -65.62 80.22 -29.65
N ARG A 236 -64.79 81.23 -29.93
CA ARG A 236 -63.33 81.07 -30.01
C ARG A 236 -62.68 80.67 -28.68
N PHE A 237 -63.20 81.14 -27.54
CA PHE A 237 -62.75 80.71 -26.20
C PHE A 237 -63.08 79.24 -25.94
N LEU A 238 -64.30 78.81 -26.25
CA LEU A 238 -64.73 77.42 -26.10
C LEU A 238 -63.93 76.48 -27.01
N GLU A 239 -63.60 76.90 -28.23
CA GLU A 239 -62.73 76.17 -29.17
C GLU A 239 -61.30 76.02 -28.62
N LEU A 240 -60.66 77.10 -28.19
CA LEU A 240 -59.30 77.06 -27.61
C LEU A 240 -59.25 76.25 -26.32
N ARG A 241 -60.30 76.32 -25.49
CA ARG A 241 -60.44 75.50 -24.30
C ARG A 241 -60.64 74.02 -24.64
N GLY A 242 -61.49 73.71 -25.62
CA GLY A 242 -61.73 72.35 -26.10
C GLY A 242 -60.45 71.73 -26.64
N SER A 243 -59.76 72.44 -27.54
CA SER A 243 -58.46 72.06 -28.08
C SER A 243 -57.42 71.84 -26.97
N LYS A 244 -57.35 72.74 -25.96
CA LYS A 244 -56.45 72.54 -24.81
C LYS A 244 -56.83 71.31 -23.97
N MET A 245 -58.11 71.04 -23.76
CA MET A 245 -58.54 69.84 -23.01
C MET A 245 -58.16 68.55 -23.75
N GLU A 246 -58.31 68.53 -25.08
CA GLU A 246 -57.93 67.40 -25.91
C GLU A 246 -56.42 67.17 -25.89
N LEU A 247 -55.62 68.24 -26.01
CA LEU A 247 -54.16 68.18 -25.90
C LEU A 247 -53.69 67.77 -24.51
N GLU A 248 -54.26 68.28 -23.42
CA GLU A 248 -53.90 67.87 -22.05
C GLU A 248 -54.22 66.39 -21.79
N MET A 249 -55.34 65.88 -22.32
CA MET A 249 -55.69 64.47 -22.23
C MET A 249 -54.76 63.60 -23.07
N ALA A 250 -54.41 64.04 -24.28
CA ALA A 250 -53.43 63.39 -25.14
C ALA A 250 -52.04 63.35 -24.48
N VAL A 251 -51.58 64.45 -23.88
CA VAL A 251 -50.32 64.53 -23.12
C VAL A 251 -50.36 63.60 -21.91
N LYS A 252 -51.45 63.54 -21.14
CA LYS A 252 -51.56 62.60 -20.00
C LYS A 252 -51.57 61.14 -20.45
N SER A 253 -52.26 60.82 -21.54
CA SER A 253 -52.31 59.47 -22.11
C SER A 253 -50.93 59.04 -22.64
N ASN A 254 -50.28 59.90 -23.43
CA ASN A 254 -48.95 59.64 -23.97
C ASN A 254 -47.88 59.62 -22.88
N ALA A 255 -48.00 60.41 -21.81
CA ALA A 255 -47.11 60.31 -20.64
C ALA A 255 -47.20 58.93 -19.96
N LYS A 256 -48.41 58.36 -19.83
CA LYS A 256 -48.59 56.99 -19.31
C LYS A 256 -47.98 55.94 -20.24
N LYS A 257 -48.18 56.09 -21.56
CA LYS A 257 -47.56 55.20 -22.57
C LYS A 257 -46.03 55.29 -22.54
N LEU A 258 -45.46 56.50 -22.44
CA LEU A 258 -44.02 56.74 -22.33
C LEU A 258 -43.45 56.08 -21.07
N LEU A 259 -44.17 56.16 -19.95
CA LEU A 259 -43.79 55.46 -18.71
C LEU A 259 -43.79 53.93 -18.90
N ALA A 260 -44.82 53.35 -19.51
CA ALA A 260 -44.88 51.92 -19.80
C ALA A 260 -43.77 51.47 -20.77
N MET A 261 -43.52 52.24 -21.83
CA MET A 261 -42.43 51.93 -22.76
C MET A 261 -41.05 52.04 -22.09
N ASN A 262 -40.83 53.02 -21.21
CA ASN A 262 -39.60 53.10 -20.42
C ASN A 262 -39.42 51.91 -19.46
N GLN A 263 -40.49 51.40 -18.85
CA GLN A 263 -40.45 50.19 -18.03
C GLN A 263 -40.05 48.97 -18.86
N HIS A 264 -40.70 48.77 -20.00
CA HIS A 264 -40.33 47.71 -20.95
C HIS A 264 -38.88 47.83 -21.44
N MET A 265 -38.36 49.05 -21.62
CA MET A 265 -36.94 49.26 -21.97
C MET A 265 -36.00 48.81 -20.85
N SER A 266 -36.40 49.01 -19.59
CA SER A 266 -35.65 48.51 -18.44
C SER A 266 -35.66 46.99 -18.40
N GLU A 267 -36.78 46.34 -18.71
CA GLU A 267 -36.88 44.88 -18.79
C GLU A 267 -36.01 44.30 -19.91
N LEU A 268 -36.06 44.88 -21.12
CA LEU A 268 -35.20 44.48 -22.24
C LEU A 268 -33.71 44.65 -21.91
N LYS A 269 -33.34 45.66 -21.13
CA LYS A 269 -31.97 45.85 -20.63
C LYS A 269 -31.53 44.73 -19.69
N MET A 270 -32.41 44.32 -18.78
CA MET A 270 -32.13 43.20 -17.88
C MET A 270 -31.94 41.91 -18.67
N LEU A 271 -32.85 41.60 -19.61
CA LEU A 271 -32.75 40.39 -20.45
C LEU A 271 -31.48 40.39 -21.32
N GLN A 272 -31.09 41.54 -21.89
CA GLN A 272 -29.84 41.64 -22.65
C GLN A 272 -28.62 41.41 -21.76
N ALA A 273 -28.62 41.94 -20.53
CA ALA A 273 -27.53 41.74 -19.59
C ALA A 273 -27.42 40.27 -19.15
N GLU A 274 -28.54 39.60 -18.91
CA GLU A 274 -28.58 38.16 -18.61
C GLU A 274 -28.07 37.33 -19.79
N ALA A 275 -28.54 37.60 -21.02
CA ALA A 275 -28.07 36.93 -22.23
C ALA A 275 -26.55 37.11 -22.44
N PHE A 276 -26.04 38.33 -22.20
CA PHE A 276 -24.61 38.61 -22.25
C PHE A 276 -23.81 37.82 -21.22
N GLN A 277 -24.27 37.77 -19.97
CA GLN A 277 -23.63 36.97 -18.92
C GLN A 277 -23.61 35.48 -19.28
N HIS A 278 -24.70 34.93 -19.81
CA HIS A 278 -24.75 33.54 -20.25
C HIS A 278 -23.76 33.25 -21.38
N TYR A 279 -23.62 34.17 -22.34
CA TYR A 279 -22.64 34.08 -23.43
C TYR A 279 -21.20 34.12 -22.90
N GLU A 280 -20.85 35.11 -22.07
CA GLU A 280 -19.49 35.22 -21.52
C GLU A 280 -19.13 34.02 -20.64
N ASN A 281 -20.04 33.54 -19.79
CA ASN A 281 -19.80 32.34 -18.98
C ASN A 281 -19.57 31.09 -19.85
N ALA A 282 -20.35 30.91 -20.93
CA ALA A 282 -20.18 29.78 -21.84
C ALA A 282 -18.84 29.86 -22.60
N LYS A 283 -18.43 31.07 -22.98
CA LYS A 283 -17.17 31.34 -23.68
C LYS A 283 -15.96 31.16 -22.78
N GLU A 284 -16.03 31.61 -21.53
CA GLU A 284 -14.98 31.40 -20.53
C GLU A 284 -14.81 29.92 -20.24
N ALA A 285 -15.90 29.18 -20.02
CA ALA A 285 -15.85 27.72 -19.85
C ALA A 285 -15.24 27.00 -21.07
N LEU A 286 -15.49 27.49 -22.29
CA LEU A 286 -14.88 26.93 -23.49
C LEU A 286 -13.38 27.15 -23.51
N LYS A 287 -12.94 28.35 -23.11
CA LYS A 287 -11.53 28.68 -23.02
C LYS A 287 -10.82 27.85 -21.94
N THR A 288 -11.42 27.68 -20.76
CA THR A 288 -10.82 26.85 -19.71
C THR A 288 -10.67 25.41 -20.16
N LEU A 289 -11.67 24.85 -20.85
CA LEU A 289 -11.58 23.51 -21.41
C LEU A 289 -10.48 23.39 -22.49
N GLN A 290 -10.28 24.44 -23.30
CA GLN A 290 -9.17 24.49 -24.27
C GLN A 290 -7.81 24.48 -23.58
N ASP A 291 -7.66 25.26 -22.51
CA ASP A 291 -6.43 25.34 -21.73
C ASP A 291 -6.13 24.00 -21.02
N GLU A 292 -7.15 23.36 -20.43
CA GLU A 292 -7.06 22.02 -19.82
C GLU A 292 -6.66 20.95 -20.84
N HIS A 293 -7.34 20.91 -21.98
CA HIS A 293 -7.01 19.99 -23.07
C HIS A 293 -5.57 20.18 -23.55
N LEU A 294 -5.11 21.43 -23.74
CA LEU A 294 -3.73 21.69 -24.13
C LEU A 294 -2.71 21.17 -23.11
N MET A 295 -2.97 21.34 -21.82
CA MET A 295 -2.09 20.80 -20.77
C MET A 295 -2.03 19.27 -20.81
N ASP A 296 -3.17 18.62 -21.00
CA ASP A 296 -3.26 17.16 -21.05
C ASP A 296 -2.62 16.57 -22.32
N VAL A 297 -2.70 17.24 -23.47
CA VAL A 297 -2.05 16.79 -24.72
C VAL A 297 -0.53 16.70 -24.56
N PHE A 298 0.07 17.59 -23.75
CA PHE A 298 1.50 17.56 -23.46
C PHE A 298 1.86 16.68 -22.25
N ASN A 299 0.86 16.18 -21.52
CA ASN A 299 1.04 15.30 -20.38
C ASN A 299 1.17 13.84 -20.84
N LEU A 300 2.35 13.48 -21.34
CA LEU A 300 2.63 12.15 -21.85
C LEU A 300 2.94 11.16 -20.73
N TYR A 301 2.26 10.01 -20.73
CA TYR A 301 2.59 8.91 -19.84
C TYR A 301 3.95 8.30 -20.19
N MET A 302 4.86 8.27 -19.22
CA MET A 302 6.15 7.60 -19.32
C MET A 302 6.22 6.43 -18.35
N LEU A 303 6.33 5.22 -18.88
CA LEU A 303 6.53 4.03 -18.06
C LEU A 303 8.00 3.85 -17.72
N VAL A 304 8.29 3.91 -16.42
CA VAL A 304 9.64 3.74 -15.88
C VAL A 304 9.71 2.44 -15.09
N LYS A 305 10.71 1.61 -15.37
CA LYS A 305 10.96 0.37 -14.64
C LYS A 305 11.82 0.66 -13.41
N LEU A 306 11.23 0.49 -12.23
CA LEU A 306 11.93 0.66 -10.96
C LEU A 306 12.09 -0.71 -10.27
N LYS A 307 13.24 -0.94 -9.63
CA LYS A 307 13.46 -2.15 -8.84
C LYS A 307 12.76 -2.00 -7.48
N GLN A 308 12.25 -3.12 -6.95
CA GLN A 308 11.70 -3.16 -5.60
C GLN A 308 12.76 -2.70 -4.58
N GLY A 309 12.39 -1.73 -3.73
CA GLY A 309 13.30 -1.04 -2.80
C GLY A 309 13.86 0.30 -3.31
N GLN A 310 13.59 0.69 -4.56
CA GLN A 310 13.82 2.06 -5.07
C GLN A 310 12.56 2.94 -4.95
N VAL A 311 11.43 2.33 -4.63
CA VAL A 311 10.15 3.00 -4.38
C VAL A 311 9.89 2.88 -2.88
N GLU A 312 9.77 4.00 -2.20
CA GLU A 312 9.49 4.08 -0.75
C GLU A 312 7.99 4.06 -0.43
N LEU A 313 7.15 4.17 -1.46
CA LEU A 313 5.69 4.12 -1.35
C LEU A 313 5.17 2.68 -1.48
N ASP A 314 4.12 2.38 -0.72
CA ASP A 314 3.40 1.12 -0.86
C ASP A 314 2.66 1.06 -2.20
N GLY A 315 2.66 -0.12 -2.83
CA GLY A 315 2.15 -0.30 -4.20
C GLY A 315 0.68 0.07 -4.38
N GLU A 316 -0.14 -0.07 -3.33
CA GLU A 316 -1.56 0.33 -3.36
C GLU A 316 -1.73 1.86 -3.32
N SER A 317 -0.83 2.56 -2.62
CA SER A 317 -0.84 4.02 -2.54
C SER A 317 -0.37 4.66 -3.86
N MET A 318 0.50 4.00 -4.61
CA MET A 318 1.04 4.52 -5.87
C MET A 318 0.00 4.78 -6.99
N HIS A 319 -1.20 4.21 -6.88
CA HIS A 319 -2.26 4.39 -7.88
C HIS A 319 -3.21 5.56 -7.55
N ASP A 320 -3.02 6.20 -6.40
CA ASP A 320 -3.85 7.33 -5.99
C ASP A 320 -3.31 8.64 -6.58
N ALA A 321 -4.15 9.35 -7.33
CA ALA A 321 -3.78 10.56 -8.07
C ALA A 321 -3.37 11.75 -7.16
N GLY A 322 -3.55 11.60 -5.84
CA GLY A 322 -3.21 12.59 -4.83
C GLY A 322 -1.86 12.40 -4.14
N ASN A 323 -1.05 11.40 -4.51
CA ASN A 323 0.22 11.16 -3.83
C ASN A 323 1.36 12.04 -4.35
N ASP A 324 1.92 12.84 -3.43
CA ASP A 324 3.05 13.74 -3.63
C ASP A 324 4.36 12.93 -3.68
N ALA A 325 4.50 12.13 -4.73
CA ALA A 325 5.69 11.33 -4.98
C ALA A 325 6.70 12.15 -5.80
N ALA A 326 7.86 12.43 -5.23
CA ALA A 326 8.94 13.12 -5.93
C ALA A 326 10.03 12.13 -6.37
N MET A 327 10.51 12.27 -7.62
CA MET A 327 11.71 11.55 -8.06
C MET A 327 12.95 12.21 -7.48
N ILE A 328 13.75 11.46 -6.73
CA ILE A 328 15.00 11.92 -6.13
C ILE A 328 16.19 11.39 -6.93
N GLU A 329 17.14 12.27 -7.23
CA GLU A 329 18.38 11.89 -7.89
C GLU A 329 19.21 10.94 -7.00
N ARG A 330 19.48 9.74 -7.52
CA ARG A 330 20.28 8.72 -6.83
C ARG A 330 21.69 9.22 -6.47
N GLU A 331 22.31 10.02 -7.33
CA GLU A 331 23.65 10.53 -7.07
C GLU A 331 23.69 11.46 -5.85
N ALA A 332 22.63 12.22 -5.61
CA ALA A 332 22.54 13.07 -4.42
C ALA A 332 22.48 12.23 -3.13
N THR A 333 21.68 11.16 -3.11
CA THR A 333 21.57 10.28 -1.94
C THR A 333 22.84 9.45 -1.72
N GLU A 334 23.49 8.99 -2.79
CA GLU A 334 24.78 8.27 -2.68
C GLU A 334 25.91 9.17 -2.17
N ARG A 335 25.97 10.43 -2.60
CA ARG A 335 26.91 11.43 -2.06
C ARG A 335 26.69 11.70 -0.58
N LEU A 336 25.44 11.82 -0.14
CA LEU A 336 25.13 11.99 1.28
C LEU A 336 25.51 10.73 2.08
N ASN A 337 25.20 9.55 1.56
CA ASN A 337 25.54 8.29 2.22
C ASN A 337 27.06 8.07 2.33
N SER A 338 27.84 8.45 1.31
CA SER A 338 29.30 8.38 1.39
C SER A 338 29.84 9.36 2.43
N LEU A 339 29.33 10.59 2.47
CA LEU A 339 29.68 11.58 3.48
C LEU A 339 29.37 11.06 4.90
N ILE A 340 28.17 10.51 5.12
CA ILE A 340 27.77 9.92 6.41
C ILE A 340 28.74 8.80 6.83
N LYS A 341 29.14 7.94 5.88
CA LYS A 341 30.11 6.87 6.16
C LYS A 341 31.49 7.43 6.52
N THR A 342 31.96 8.47 5.83
CA THR A 342 33.25 9.12 6.16
C THR A 342 33.23 9.73 7.56
N LEU A 343 32.18 10.49 7.91
CA LEU A 343 32.00 11.06 9.25
C LEU A 343 31.86 9.97 10.33
N GLY A 344 31.16 8.88 9.99
CA GLY A 344 31.05 7.70 10.87
C GLY A 344 32.42 7.06 11.14
N GLN A 345 33.26 6.93 10.12
CA GLN A 345 34.60 6.38 10.24
C GLN A 345 35.52 7.30 11.05
N GLU A 346 35.45 8.61 10.85
CA GLU A 346 36.17 9.60 11.66
C GLU A 346 35.75 9.50 13.13
N LYS A 347 34.45 9.41 13.42
CA LYS A 347 33.95 9.21 14.79
C LYS A 347 34.51 7.94 15.41
N ILE A 348 34.52 6.82 14.67
CA ILE A 348 35.08 5.55 15.16
C ILE A 348 36.59 5.68 15.42
N SER A 349 37.33 6.36 14.54
CA SER A 349 38.77 6.58 14.73
C SER A 349 39.06 7.36 16.02
N LEU A 350 38.33 8.46 16.27
CA LEU A 350 38.43 9.24 17.50
C LEU A 350 38.05 8.42 18.74
N MET A 351 37.04 7.55 18.63
CA MET A 351 36.67 6.63 19.71
C MET A 351 37.78 5.61 20.02
N ILE A 352 38.46 5.11 19.00
CA ILE A 352 39.60 4.19 19.17
C ILE A 352 40.77 4.92 19.83
N GLU A 353 41.12 6.12 19.36
CA GLU A 353 42.18 6.94 19.96
C GLU A 353 41.89 7.26 21.42
N THR A 354 40.64 7.64 21.74
CA THR A 354 40.20 7.90 23.12
C THR A 354 40.31 6.65 24.00
N LYS A 355 39.92 5.49 23.47
CA LYS A 355 40.04 4.19 24.16
C LYS A 355 41.51 3.87 24.45
N ASP A 356 42.39 4.04 23.47
CA ASP A 356 43.81 3.72 23.61
C ASP A 356 44.54 4.72 24.52
N PHE A 357 44.13 5.99 24.52
CA PHE A 357 44.58 6.99 25.49
C PHE A 357 44.22 6.59 26.92
N ARG A 358 42.97 6.18 27.17
CA ARG A 358 42.54 5.68 28.49
C ARG A 358 43.31 4.42 28.92
N LYS A 359 43.56 3.49 28.00
CA LYS A 359 44.40 2.31 28.27
C LYS A 359 45.80 2.70 28.71
N LYS A 360 46.42 3.68 28.04
CA LYS A 360 47.75 4.19 28.43
C LYS A 360 47.73 4.80 29.82
N ILE A 361 46.71 5.61 30.15
CA ILE A 361 46.55 6.18 31.50
C ILE A 361 46.46 5.06 32.55
N HIS A 362 45.58 4.08 32.35
CA HIS A 362 45.42 2.98 33.30
C HIS A 362 46.71 2.15 33.47
N LEU A 363 47.45 1.89 32.38
CA LEU A 363 48.74 1.21 32.46
C LEU A 363 49.73 2.04 33.29
N LEU A 364 49.77 3.35 33.06
CA LEU A 364 50.69 4.25 33.75
C LEU A 364 50.35 4.37 35.25
N ASP A 365 49.07 4.46 35.59
CA ASP A 365 48.58 4.42 36.97
C ASP A 365 48.97 3.11 37.67
N TRP A 366 48.79 1.98 36.99
CA TRP A 366 49.22 0.68 37.51
C TRP A 366 50.74 0.61 37.72
N THR A 367 51.54 1.12 36.77
CA THR A 367 52.99 1.15 36.93
C THR A 367 53.42 2.05 38.09
N ASN A 368 52.77 3.19 38.29
CA ASN A 368 53.03 4.08 39.42
C ASN A 368 52.72 3.37 40.74
N GLN A 369 51.58 2.69 40.84
CA GLN A 369 51.23 1.90 42.03
C GLN A 369 52.24 0.79 42.29
N SER A 370 52.64 0.05 41.25
CA SER A 370 53.64 -1.01 41.39
C SER A 370 54.99 -0.47 41.86
N LEU A 371 55.44 0.69 41.34
CA LEU A 371 56.67 1.33 41.76
C LEU A 371 56.59 1.89 43.19
N GLN A 372 55.43 2.41 43.59
CA GLN A 372 55.17 2.82 44.97
C GLN A 372 55.28 1.63 45.93
N PHE A 373 54.64 0.50 45.61
CA PHE A 373 54.76 -0.72 46.41
C PHE A 373 56.20 -1.23 46.51
N GLN A 374 56.96 -1.19 45.41
CA GLN A 374 58.38 -1.57 45.44
C GLN A 374 59.21 -0.59 46.28
N ALA A 375 58.92 0.70 46.22
CA ALA A 375 59.60 1.70 47.05
C ALA A 375 59.28 1.51 48.54
N GLU A 376 58.03 1.20 48.88
CA GLU A 376 57.59 0.85 50.23
C GLU A 376 58.29 -0.42 50.73
N GLU A 377 58.34 -1.48 49.92
CA GLU A 377 59.04 -2.73 50.24
C GLU A 377 60.53 -2.47 50.52
N VAL A 378 61.20 -1.67 49.70
CA VAL A 378 62.60 -1.29 49.91
C VAL A 378 62.78 -0.47 51.19
N ALA A 379 61.86 0.45 51.48
CA ALA A 379 61.90 1.25 52.71
C ALA A 379 61.68 0.38 53.96
N GLU A 380 60.71 -0.54 53.92
CA GLU A 380 60.46 -1.52 54.99
C GLU A 380 61.64 -2.47 55.18
N ASN A 381 62.20 -3.00 54.10
CA ASN A 381 63.40 -3.83 54.14
C ASN A 381 64.59 -3.07 54.74
N THR A 382 64.79 -1.81 54.36
CA THR A 382 65.83 -0.95 54.94
C THR A 382 65.61 -0.76 56.43
N ARG A 383 64.38 -0.47 56.86
CA ARG A 383 64.02 -0.35 58.26
C ARG A 383 64.23 -1.66 59.02
N TYR A 384 63.85 -2.78 58.42
CA TYR A 384 64.07 -4.12 58.97
C TYR A 384 65.56 -4.36 59.18
N PHE A 385 66.41 -4.19 58.16
CA PHE A 385 67.85 -4.39 58.29
C PHE A 385 68.51 -3.42 59.28
N GLN A 386 68.02 -2.18 59.40
CA GLN A 386 68.49 -1.23 60.42
C GLN A 386 68.13 -1.65 61.84
N LEU A 387 66.97 -2.28 62.04
CA LEU A 387 66.47 -2.70 63.35
C LEU A 387 66.88 -4.14 63.72
N VAL A 388 67.33 -4.95 62.76
CA VAL A 388 67.80 -6.31 63.00
C VAL A 388 69.07 -6.26 63.84
N TRP A 389 68.97 -6.83 65.04
CA TRP A 389 70.14 -7.08 65.88
C TRP A 389 70.94 -8.24 65.32
N VAL A 390 72.22 -8.02 65.05
CA VAL A 390 73.13 -9.06 64.57
C VAL A 390 73.38 -10.06 65.69
N THR A 391 72.64 -11.18 65.68
CA THR A 391 72.84 -12.30 66.59
C THR A 391 74.05 -13.14 66.17
N LYS A 392 74.62 -13.93 67.10
CA LYS A 392 75.75 -14.83 66.80
C LYS A 392 75.41 -15.88 65.72
N GLU A 393 74.14 -16.27 65.62
CA GLU A 393 73.63 -17.15 64.57
C GLU A 393 73.59 -16.47 63.20
N LEU A 394 73.16 -15.21 63.11
CA LEU A 394 73.20 -14.46 61.85
C LEU A 394 74.65 -14.25 61.37
N GLN A 395 75.57 -14.03 62.33
CA GLN A 395 76.99 -13.84 62.03
C GLN A 395 77.68 -15.14 61.55
N SER A 396 77.29 -16.31 62.07
CA SER A 396 77.78 -17.59 61.56
C SER A 396 77.22 -17.90 60.16
N VAL A 397 75.99 -17.49 59.86
CA VAL A 397 75.40 -17.60 58.52
C VAL A 397 76.11 -16.70 57.49
N ILE A 398 76.38 -15.44 57.82
CA ILE A 398 77.08 -14.49 56.92
C ILE A 398 78.53 -14.92 56.66
N LYS A 399 79.18 -15.55 57.64
CA LYS A 399 80.57 -16.05 57.53
C LYS A 399 80.66 -17.44 56.89
N GLY A 400 79.58 -17.96 56.31
CA GLY A 400 79.57 -19.26 55.61
C GLY A 400 79.71 -20.48 56.53
N GLY A 401 79.46 -20.33 57.83
CA GLY A 401 79.73 -21.34 58.83
C GLY A 401 78.48 -21.97 59.42
N VAL A 402 77.50 -22.42 58.63
CA VAL A 402 76.39 -23.23 59.14
C VAL A 402 75.73 -24.09 58.04
N ASP A 403 76.41 -25.11 57.51
CA ASP A 403 75.78 -26.05 56.58
C ASP A 403 74.90 -27.10 57.27
N HIS A 404 75.17 -27.43 58.55
CA HIS A 404 74.45 -28.52 59.24
C HIS A 404 73.09 -28.12 59.85
N LEU A 405 72.92 -26.92 60.44
CA LEU A 405 71.59 -26.45 60.88
C LEU A 405 70.71 -26.08 59.68
N LYS A 406 71.28 -25.49 58.62
CA LYS A 406 70.55 -25.24 57.38
C LYS A 406 70.11 -26.53 56.71
N SER A 407 70.91 -27.60 56.71
CA SER A 407 70.47 -28.89 56.17
C SER A 407 69.26 -29.45 56.93
N ALA A 408 69.21 -29.30 58.26
CA ALA A 408 68.06 -29.72 59.05
C ALA A 408 66.82 -28.84 58.80
N GLU A 409 66.98 -27.51 58.75
CA GLU A 409 65.89 -26.60 58.41
C GLU A 409 65.40 -26.79 56.98
N ILE A 410 66.30 -26.96 56.01
CA ILE A 410 65.99 -27.30 54.61
C ILE A 410 65.23 -28.62 54.57
N ALA A 411 65.65 -29.65 55.30
CA ALA A 411 64.92 -30.91 55.35
C ALA A 411 63.52 -30.75 55.98
N THR A 412 63.33 -29.85 56.95
CA THR A 412 61.99 -29.55 57.49
C THR A 412 61.14 -28.73 56.51
N LEU A 413 61.72 -27.76 55.81
CA LEU A 413 61.04 -26.96 54.79
C LEU A 413 60.70 -27.80 53.57
N GLU A 414 61.57 -28.72 53.16
CA GLU A 414 61.31 -29.70 52.09
C GLU A 414 60.15 -30.61 52.47
N LYS A 415 60.10 -31.11 53.72
CA LYS A 415 58.93 -31.86 54.22
C LYS A 415 57.66 -31.02 54.25
N GLN A 416 57.74 -29.75 54.65
CA GLN A 416 56.58 -28.84 54.62
C GLN A 416 56.13 -28.51 53.19
N LEU A 417 57.06 -28.38 52.26
CA LEU A 417 56.81 -28.11 50.86
C LEU A 417 56.22 -29.34 50.17
N GLU A 418 56.69 -30.53 50.52
CA GLU A 418 56.15 -31.81 50.05
C GLU A 418 54.73 -32.06 50.61
N HIS A 419 54.49 -31.72 51.88
CA HIS A 419 53.16 -31.73 52.47
C HIS A 419 52.21 -30.72 51.79
N ASN A 420 52.68 -29.50 51.49
CA ASN A 420 51.90 -28.49 50.78
C ASN A 420 51.61 -28.90 49.32
N LYS A 421 52.57 -29.53 48.64
CA LYS A 421 52.36 -30.12 47.30
C LYS A 421 51.28 -31.19 47.35
N HIS A 422 51.35 -32.09 48.32
CA HIS A 422 50.32 -33.13 48.51
C HIS A 422 48.95 -32.50 48.80
N LEU A 423 48.86 -31.50 49.68
CA LEU A 423 47.61 -30.78 49.96
C LEU A 423 47.06 -30.07 48.71
N HIS A 424 47.94 -29.49 47.89
CA HIS A 424 47.55 -28.87 46.64
C HIS A 424 47.04 -29.91 45.63
N ASP A 425 47.72 -31.05 45.49
CA ASP A 425 47.28 -32.14 44.62
C ASP A 425 45.91 -32.69 45.04
N VAL A 426 45.67 -32.85 46.34
CA VAL A 426 44.35 -33.25 46.87
C VAL A 426 43.30 -32.20 46.51
N LYS A 427 43.58 -30.90 46.69
CA LYS A 427 42.65 -29.81 46.29
C LYS A 427 42.40 -29.81 44.78
N VAL A 428 43.43 -30.03 43.96
CA VAL A 428 43.30 -30.10 42.51
C VAL A 428 42.45 -31.30 42.10
N GLN A 429 42.62 -32.46 42.74
CA GLN A 429 41.77 -33.61 42.50
C GLN A 429 40.32 -33.35 42.93
N GLU A 430 40.10 -32.71 44.07
CA GLU A 430 38.75 -32.32 44.51
C GLU A 430 38.09 -31.36 43.51
N MET A 431 38.83 -30.35 43.02
CA MET A 431 38.32 -29.42 41.99
C MET A 431 38.04 -30.14 40.67
N LYS A 432 38.88 -31.09 40.24
CA LYS A 432 38.62 -31.93 39.06
C LYS A 432 37.35 -32.76 39.23
N GLN A 433 37.11 -33.32 40.42
CA GLN A 433 35.88 -34.05 40.72
C GLN A 433 34.64 -33.14 40.71
N ARG A 434 34.73 -31.93 41.27
CA ARG A 434 33.65 -30.93 41.20
C ARG A 434 33.35 -30.53 39.77
N LEU A 435 34.39 -30.30 38.96
CA LEU A 435 34.28 -29.96 37.55
C LEU A 435 33.63 -31.10 36.76
N PHE A 436 34.00 -32.35 37.01
CA PHE A 436 33.35 -33.52 36.41
C PHE A 436 31.87 -33.62 36.76
N ARG A 437 31.50 -33.41 38.04
CA ARG A 437 30.09 -33.39 38.47
C ARG A 437 29.30 -32.27 37.79
N ALA A 438 29.89 -31.09 37.65
CA ALA A 438 29.26 -29.97 36.94
C ALA A 438 29.04 -30.29 35.45
N HIS A 439 30.03 -30.89 34.77
CA HIS A 439 29.87 -31.32 33.37
C HIS A 439 28.80 -32.38 33.20
N LYS A 440 28.71 -33.34 34.14
CA LYS A 440 27.64 -34.33 34.15
C LYS A 440 26.27 -33.68 34.30
N GLN A 441 26.12 -32.72 35.22
CA GLN A 441 24.86 -31.97 35.40
C GLN A 441 24.48 -31.14 34.17
N ILE A 442 25.45 -30.50 33.51
CA ILE A 442 25.23 -29.77 32.25
C ILE A 442 24.66 -30.72 31.20
N ARG A 443 25.28 -31.90 31.02
CA ARG A 443 24.83 -32.88 30.03
C ARG A 443 23.44 -33.47 30.35
N GLU A 444 23.13 -33.67 31.63
CA GLU A 444 21.79 -34.06 32.07
C GLU A 444 20.75 -32.99 31.73
N LYS A 445 21.09 -31.70 31.93
CA LYS A 445 20.22 -30.57 31.58
C LYS A 445 20.06 -30.37 30.08
N GLU A 446 21.10 -30.60 29.28
CA GLU A 446 21.01 -30.59 27.82
C GLU A 446 20.05 -31.67 27.30
N LEU A 447 20.11 -32.88 27.87
CA LEU A 447 19.18 -33.97 27.54
C LEU A 447 17.74 -33.70 28.00
N GLU A 448 17.57 -33.02 29.14
CA GLU A 448 16.25 -32.57 29.59
C GLU A 448 15.68 -31.50 28.63
N ASN A 449 16.50 -30.53 28.24
CA ASN A 449 16.11 -29.49 27.29
C ASN A 449 15.76 -30.08 25.92
N SER A 450 16.50 -31.08 25.42
CA SER A 450 16.17 -31.73 24.15
C SER A 450 14.82 -32.43 24.21
N LYS A 451 14.51 -33.13 25.32
CA LYS A 451 13.19 -33.75 25.53
C LYS A 451 12.07 -32.72 25.62
N LEU A 452 12.31 -31.60 26.29
CA LEU A 452 11.33 -30.51 26.39
C LEU A 452 11.08 -29.86 25.02
N LEU A 453 12.12 -29.74 24.18
CA LEU A 453 11.97 -29.24 22.80
C LEU A 453 11.13 -30.19 21.94
N GLU A 454 11.38 -31.51 22.03
CA GLU A 454 10.53 -32.53 21.38
C GLU A 454 9.08 -32.41 21.84
N TYR A 455 8.86 -32.27 23.15
CA TYR A 455 7.51 -32.12 23.70
C TYR A 455 6.80 -30.85 23.22
N VAL A 456 7.51 -29.72 23.13
CA VAL A 456 6.97 -28.47 22.58
C VAL A 456 6.61 -28.62 21.10
N GLN A 457 7.44 -29.32 20.33
CA GLN A 457 7.17 -29.59 18.92
C GLN A 457 5.92 -30.45 18.75
N ASP A 458 5.76 -31.50 19.55
CA ASP A 458 4.55 -32.33 19.56
C ASP A 458 3.31 -31.51 19.94
N LEU A 459 3.43 -30.64 20.94
CA LEU A 459 2.33 -29.74 21.34
C LEU A 459 1.96 -28.79 20.21
N ALA A 460 2.95 -28.20 19.52
CA ALA A 460 2.73 -27.29 18.41
C ALA A 460 1.99 -27.98 17.25
N VAL A 461 2.36 -29.23 16.93
CA VAL A 461 1.62 -30.05 15.96
C VAL A 461 0.18 -30.27 16.40
N SER A 462 -0.04 -30.59 17.68
CA SER A 462 -1.40 -30.81 18.21
C SER A 462 -2.28 -29.54 18.17
N VAL A 463 -1.68 -28.37 18.42
CA VAL A 463 -2.38 -27.07 18.32
C VAL A 463 -2.70 -26.75 16.86
N ALA A 464 -1.75 -26.92 15.95
CA ALA A 464 -1.98 -26.72 14.53
C ALA A 464 -3.08 -27.64 13.97
N GLN A 465 -3.13 -28.90 14.43
CA GLN A 465 -4.22 -29.82 14.10
C GLN A 465 -5.57 -29.32 14.63
N ARG A 466 -5.63 -28.83 15.89
CA ARG A 466 -6.86 -28.27 16.48
C ARG A 466 -7.33 -26.99 15.79
N GLU A 467 -6.41 -26.09 15.43
CA GLU A 467 -6.72 -24.90 14.64
C GLU A 467 -7.29 -25.28 13.27
N LYS A 468 -6.71 -26.29 12.61
CA LYS A 468 -7.24 -26.79 11.33
C LYS A 468 -8.65 -27.36 11.49
N ILE A 469 -8.93 -28.10 12.56
CA ILE A 469 -10.28 -28.61 12.86
C ILE A 469 -11.26 -27.46 13.13
N MET A 470 -10.84 -26.43 13.87
CA MET A 470 -11.66 -25.23 14.12
C MET A 470 -11.99 -24.47 12.82
N LYS A 471 -11.00 -24.29 11.94
CA LYS A 471 -11.20 -23.67 10.61
C LYS A 471 -12.16 -24.48 9.74
N VAL A 472 -12.04 -25.81 9.73
CA VAL A 472 -12.98 -26.70 9.02
C VAL A 472 -14.40 -26.60 9.58
N ARG A 473 -14.56 -26.54 10.91
CA ARG A 473 -15.87 -26.33 11.54
C ARG A 473 -16.47 -24.94 11.28
N GLN A 474 -15.65 -23.91 11.17
CA GLN A 474 -16.11 -22.58 10.77
C GLN A 474 -16.56 -22.56 9.30
N SER A 475 -15.86 -23.26 8.40
CA SER A 475 -16.29 -23.40 7.01
C SER A 475 -17.55 -24.25 6.81
N GLU A 476 -17.89 -25.15 7.74
CA GLU A 476 -19.17 -25.88 7.73
C GLU A 476 -20.37 -24.99 8.10
N ALA A 477 -20.15 -23.86 8.78
CA ALA A 477 -21.22 -23.01 9.31
C ALA A 477 -21.63 -21.87 8.35
N GLU A 478 -20.80 -21.51 7.37
CA GLU A 478 -21.08 -20.40 6.46
C GLU A 478 -20.68 -20.71 5.01
N SER A 479 -21.67 -20.50 4.13
CA SER A 479 -21.56 -20.18 2.70
C SER A 479 -21.94 -21.25 1.66
N LEU A 480 -22.56 -20.74 0.60
CA LEU A 480 -23.39 -21.40 -0.41
C LEU A 480 -22.59 -22.16 -1.50
N ASP A 481 -21.33 -22.50 -1.22
CA ASP A 481 -20.39 -23.14 -2.17
C ASP A 481 -20.40 -24.69 -2.11
N ASP A 482 -21.40 -25.21 -1.40
CA ASP A 482 -21.44 -26.54 -0.80
C ASP A 482 -21.75 -27.68 -1.80
N LYS A 483 -22.11 -27.36 -3.05
CA LYS A 483 -22.47 -28.36 -4.07
C LYS A 483 -21.28 -28.81 -4.92
N GLU A 484 -20.39 -27.90 -5.29
CA GLU A 484 -19.18 -28.26 -6.05
C GLU A 484 -18.17 -29.00 -5.18
N TYR A 485 -18.00 -28.57 -3.92
CA TYR A 485 -17.12 -29.27 -2.98
C TYR A 485 -17.60 -30.67 -2.65
N LYS A 486 -18.91 -30.87 -2.41
CA LYS A 486 -19.48 -32.22 -2.19
C LYS A 486 -19.34 -33.12 -3.42
N MET A 487 -19.48 -32.57 -4.62
CA MET A 487 -19.28 -33.34 -5.86
C MET A 487 -17.81 -33.75 -6.02
N GLN A 488 -16.86 -32.85 -5.76
CA GLN A 488 -15.43 -33.16 -5.79
C GLN A 488 -15.06 -34.18 -4.72
N GLU A 489 -15.61 -34.09 -3.51
CA GLU A 489 -15.35 -35.05 -2.43
C GLU A 489 -15.87 -36.46 -2.78
N VAL A 490 -17.04 -36.56 -3.41
CA VAL A 490 -17.58 -37.85 -3.89
C VAL A 490 -16.70 -38.46 -4.98
N ILE A 491 -16.21 -37.64 -5.93
CA ILE A 491 -15.29 -38.09 -6.97
C ILE A 491 -13.98 -38.57 -6.34
N TRP A 492 -13.44 -37.82 -5.38
CA TRP A 492 -12.19 -38.15 -4.71
C TRP A 492 -12.31 -39.43 -3.86
N ARG A 493 -13.39 -39.58 -3.11
CA ARG A 493 -13.68 -40.83 -2.36
C ARG A 493 -13.80 -42.03 -3.29
N ARG A 494 -14.44 -41.88 -4.45
CA ARG A 494 -14.54 -42.95 -5.44
C ARG A 494 -13.16 -43.34 -5.96
N LEU A 495 -12.33 -42.36 -6.32
CA LEU A 495 -10.96 -42.61 -6.80
C LEU A 495 -10.12 -43.36 -5.76
N VAL A 496 -10.14 -42.92 -4.50
CA VAL A 496 -9.40 -43.58 -3.40
C VAL A 496 -9.90 -44.99 -3.14
N LEU A 497 -11.22 -45.22 -3.18
CA LEU A 497 -11.78 -46.56 -3.03
C LEU A 497 -11.39 -47.50 -4.17
N GLU A 498 -11.32 -46.98 -5.40
CA GLU A 498 -10.94 -47.73 -6.59
C GLU A 498 -9.45 -48.10 -6.55
N GLU A 499 -8.60 -47.18 -6.08
CA GLU A 499 -7.17 -47.43 -5.88
C GLU A 499 -6.91 -48.39 -4.70
N ALA A 500 -7.63 -48.25 -3.58
CA ALA A 500 -7.58 -49.21 -2.49
C ALA A 500 -8.05 -50.61 -2.92
N ARG A 501 -9.06 -50.67 -3.79
CA ARG A 501 -9.54 -51.93 -4.38
C ARG A 501 -8.48 -52.55 -5.28
N GLN A 502 -7.85 -51.79 -6.18
CA GLN A 502 -6.74 -52.27 -7.01
C GLN A 502 -5.58 -52.80 -6.16
N GLN A 503 -5.17 -52.07 -5.14
CA GLN A 503 -4.13 -52.53 -4.22
C GLN A 503 -4.53 -53.83 -3.50
N SER A 504 -5.81 -53.99 -3.13
CA SER A 504 -6.29 -55.22 -2.52
C SER A 504 -6.28 -56.42 -3.48
N GLU A 505 -6.59 -56.20 -4.76
CA GLU A 505 -6.50 -57.20 -5.83
C GLU A 505 -5.04 -57.60 -6.06
N ASP A 506 -4.13 -56.63 -6.16
CA ASP A 506 -2.69 -56.87 -6.30
C ASP A 506 -2.12 -57.65 -5.10
N ILE A 507 -2.51 -57.28 -3.87
CA ILE A 507 -2.13 -58.03 -2.66
C ILE A 507 -2.66 -59.46 -2.71
N ALA A 508 -3.87 -59.69 -3.22
CA ALA A 508 -4.43 -61.03 -3.37
C ALA A 508 -3.65 -61.87 -4.39
N VAL A 509 -3.26 -61.26 -5.52
CA VAL A 509 -2.41 -61.89 -6.54
C VAL A 509 -1.03 -62.23 -5.95
N LEU A 510 -0.38 -61.28 -5.28
CA LEU A 510 0.91 -61.48 -4.64
C LEU A 510 0.85 -62.57 -3.55
N LYS A 511 -0.23 -62.64 -2.77
CA LYS A 511 -0.44 -63.73 -1.80
C LYS A 511 -0.60 -65.09 -2.49
N ALA A 512 -1.35 -65.17 -3.58
CA ALA A 512 -1.48 -66.41 -4.36
C ALA A 512 -0.13 -66.84 -4.97
N GLU A 513 0.69 -65.89 -5.40
CA GLU A 513 2.04 -66.14 -5.92
C GLU A 513 3.01 -66.62 -4.82
N VAL A 514 2.94 -66.02 -3.63
CA VAL A 514 3.66 -66.47 -2.44
C VAL A 514 3.24 -67.90 -2.07
N ASP A 515 1.95 -68.21 -2.07
CA ASP A 515 1.46 -69.56 -1.79
C ASP A 515 1.91 -70.57 -2.85
N ARG A 516 1.94 -70.17 -4.13
CA ARG A 516 2.49 -70.98 -5.23
C ARG A 516 3.99 -71.25 -5.04
N LEU A 517 4.77 -70.24 -4.64
CA LEU A 517 6.21 -70.38 -4.36
C LEU A 517 6.45 -71.24 -3.11
N ARG A 518 5.61 -71.11 -2.07
CA ARG A 518 5.64 -71.97 -0.89
C ARG A 518 5.35 -73.42 -1.24
N GLN A 519 4.38 -73.70 -2.12
CA GLN A 519 4.09 -75.06 -2.61
C GLN A 519 5.24 -75.67 -3.43
N ARG A 520 6.08 -74.85 -4.09
CA ARG A 520 7.30 -75.32 -4.76
C ARG A 520 8.45 -75.65 -3.82
N THR A 521 8.47 -75.06 -2.63
CA THR A 521 9.62 -75.12 -1.71
C THR A 521 9.35 -76.03 -0.51
N PHE A 522 8.08 -76.25 -0.15
CA PHE A 522 7.64 -77.13 0.94
C PHE A 522 6.38 -77.92 0.53
N PRO A 523 6.28 -79.24 0.81
CA PRO A 523 5.01 -79.97 0.68
C PRO A 523 3.96 -79.37 1.63
N SER A 524 2.92 -78.73 1.10
CA SER A 524 1.91 -78.08 1.94
C SER A 524 0.84 -79.07 2.43
N PHE A 525 0.80 -79.36 3.74
CA PHE A 525 -0.19 -80.23 4.38
C PHE A 525 -1.60 -79.62 4.51
N ALA A 526 -1.80 -78.35 4.12
CA ALA A 526 -3.08 -77.64 4.29
C ALA A 526 -4.22 -78.17 3.39
N LYS A 527 -3.91 -78.69 2.18
CA LYS A 527 -4.93 -79.31 1.31
C LYS A 527 -5.39 -80.70 1.76
N SER A 528 -4.56 -81.45 2.51
CA SER A 528 -4.98 -82.78 3.01
C SER A 528 -5.97 -82.68 4.17
N TYR A 529 -5.88 -81.62 4.99
CA TYR A 529 -6.80 -81.37 6.10
C TYR A 529 -8.21 -80.98 5.63
N ALA A 530 -8.33 -80.18 4.56
CA ALA A 530 -9.63 -79.79 3.99
C ALA A 530 -10.35 -80.96 3.29
N MET A 531 -9.61 -81.86 2.63
CA MET A 531 -10.19 -83.06 2.00
C MET A 531 -10.60 -84.16 3.01
N GLN A 532 -9.95 -84.24 4.19
CA GLN A 532 -10.35 -85.19 5.24
C GLN A 532 -11.61 -84.74 6.01
N ASN A 533 -11.85 -83.44 6.15
CA ASN A 533 -13.04 -82.92 6.86
C ASN A 533 -14.30 -82.80 5.98
N ALA A 534 -14.20 -82.93 4.67
CA ALA A 534 -15.35 -82.98 3.76
C ALA A 534 -15.93 -84.39 3.53
N ARG A 535 -15.33 -85.42 4.17
CA ARG A 535 -15.79 -86.83 4.13
C ARG A 535 -16.26 -87.35 5.50
N ARG A 536 -16.69 -86.46 6.39
CA ARG A 536 -17.40 -86.82 7.63
C ARG A 536 -18.78 -86.20 7.65
#